data_AF-A0A7W1F6N3-F1
#
_entry.id   AF-A0A7W1F6N3-F1
#
_cell.length_a   1.000
_cell.length_b   1.000
_cell.length_c   1.000
_cell.angle_alpha   90.00
_cell.angle_beta   90.00
_cell.angle_gamma   90.00
#
_symmetry.space_group_name_H-M   'P 1'
#
loop_
_entity.id
_entity.type
_entity.pdbx_description
1 polymer ?
#
loop_
_entity_poly.entity_id
_entity_poly.type
_entity_poly.pdbx_seq_one_letter_code
_entity_poly.pdbx_strand_id
1 'polypeptide(L)'
;MTFLVRCLALTSACVAAAAAEGAQTPERGFSVPYEMPYDGFLALDVRNQAGATIRRLVVETARAKGRHDESWDLKDDAGQLVPPGAYRWTAVARPPLKLTYGTTVYNAGQPGWFAPAPGKGGGAWMADHSSPLSACAVGDLMFLGSGCAESGHCAIAVDREGVKQWGVGNVLEGFHGAYRVASDGRYAYLCNSLGVQRVDPGAAFARSDVLRHAYTADLPPGAWDRRSGGAVARGDRLYLSFNGVPTPWARSAFTTDEIDGARSFPPLPEHDGKLEEDNFGERGAVAATFSAMGGPVSSKLVWFGDASGSGPLADTLTLAFKAPVAVGSVLLPEGVEEVYVLREGVELTDTVAESADDEGAGANDAFDEATWERCEVRTPAGPAAIAAPQRSLRTLAVRFKAQRIPYALVLDHRFADAAPTASRACSHGEIEKDGSWSVTREPDSAPIDRVNPASLVL
;
A
#
# COMPACT_ATOMS: atom_id res chain seq x y z
N MET A 1 9.41 3.30 24.61
CA MET A 1 9.31 2.47 25.84
C MET A 1 9.72 1.06 25.45
N THR A 2 10.90 0.62 25.87
CA THR A 2 11.51 -0.65 25.46
C THR A 2 10.74 -1.81 26.07
N PHE A 3 10.12 -2.68 25.26
CA PHE A 3 9.60 -3.95 25.73
C PHE A 3 10.78 -4.91 25.93
N LEU A 4 11.16 -5.14 27.18
CA LEU A 4 12.09 -6.20 27.53
C LEU A 4 11.29 -7.50 27.71
N VAL A 5 11.10 -8.27 26.64
CA VAL A 5 10.71 -9.67 26.80
C VAL A 5 11.95 -10.41 27.28
N ARG A 6 12.05 -10.67 28.59
CA ARG A 6 13.07 -11.58 29.12
C ARG A 6 12.66 -13.02 28.81
N CYS A 7 12.96 -13.47 27.60
CA CYS A 7 13.04 -14.90 27.32
C CYS A 7 14.29 -15.43 28.03
N LEU A 8 14.09 -16.35 28.98
CA LEU A 8 15.20 -17.12 29.54
C LEU A 8 15.25 -18.45 28.77
N ALA A 9 16.39 -18.73 28.12
CA ALA A 9 16.66 -20.08 27.64
C ALA A 9 16.94 -20.97 28.85
N LEU A 10 16.16 -22.05 29.01
CA LEU A 10 16.47 -23.08 30.00
C LEU A 10 17.58 -23.97 29.43
N THR A 11 18.56 -24.29 30.28
CA THR A 11 19.79 -25.01 29.94
C THR A 11 19.55 -26.35 29.23
N SER A 12 20.40 -26.63 28.23
CA SER A 12 20.45 -27.89 27.48
C SER A 12 20.91 -29.05 28.37
N ALA A 13 20.11 -30.12 28.43
CA ALA A 13 20.53 -31.41 28.97
C ALA A 13 20.68 -32.44 27.83
N CYS A 14 21.74 -33.25 27.87
CA CYS A 14 21.91 -34.39 26.98
C CYS A 14 21.12 -35.58 27.51
N VAL A 15 20.39 -36.25 26.64
CA VAL A 15 19.62 -37.44 26.96
C VAL A 15 20.02 -38.56 26.01
N ALA A 16 20.40 -39.72 26.55
CA ALA A 16 20.76 -40.91 25.76
C ALA A 16 19.63 -41.93 25.81
N ALA A 17 19.10 -42.31 24.64
CA ALA A 17 18.19 -43.45 24.50
C ALA A 17 18.99 -44.66 24.01
N ALA A 18 19.02 -45.75 24.80
CA ALA A 18 19.60 -47.04 24.39
C ALA A 18 18.48 -47.96 23.89
N ALA A 19 18.69 -48.61 22.75
CA ALA A 19 17.79 -49.65 22.24
C ALA A 19 18.26 -51.03 22.70
N ALA A 20 17.35 -51.82 23.26
CA ALA A 20 17.47 -53.27 23.27
C ALA A 20 16.71 -53.82 22.06
N GLU A 21 17.33 -54.71 21.28
CA GLU A 21 16.66 -55.43 20.20
C GLU A 21 15.46 -56.20 20.75
N GLY A 22 14.27 -55.88 20.25
CA GLY A 22 12.99 -56.45 20.71
C GLY A 22 12.21 -55.62 21.74
N ALA A 23 12.63 -54.38 22.06
CA ALA A 23 11.93 -53.54 23.02
C ALA A 23 10.59 -53.01 22.48
N GLN A 24 9.49 -53.44 23.11
CA GLN A 24 8.18 -52.78 23.00
C GLN A 24 8.30 -51.32 23.45
N THR A 25 7.54 -50.41 22.81
CA THR A 25 7.43 -49.01 23.25
C THR A 25 7.10 -49.00 24.75
N PRO A 26 7.88 -48.31 25.59
CA PRO A 26 7.60 -48.30 27.02
C PRO A 26 6.19 -47.74 27.25
N GLU A 27 5.40 -48.40 28.13
CA GLU A 27 4.02 -47.99 28.45
C GLU A 27 3.92 -46.54 28.96
N ARG A 28 5.03 -45.98 29.43
CA ARG A 28 5.20 -44.56 29.74
C ARG A 28 6.31 -44.00 28.85
N GLY A 29 6.00 -42.97 28.07
CA GLY A 29 6.97 -42.30 27.20
C GLY A 29 8.20 -41.79 27.96
N PHE A 30 9.28 -41.53 27.22
CA PHE A 30 10.54 -41.03 27.75
C PHE A 30 10.35 -39.67 28.46
N SER A 31 10.80 -39.57 29.71
CA SER A 31 10.62 -38.35 30.53
C SER A 31 11.64 -37.27 30.15
N VAL A 32 11.15 -36.08 29.81
CA VAL A 32 11.95 -34.89 29.50
C VAL A 32 11.81 -33.89 30.66
N PRO A 33 12.75 -33.89 31.63
CA PRO A 33 12.68 -33.02 32.80
C PRO A 33 13.08 -31.59 32.47
N TYR A 34 12.38 -30.62 33.07
CA TYR A 34 12.72 -29.20 32.99
C TYR A 34 12.24 -28.45 34.24
N GLU A 35 12.70 -27.20 34.42
CA GLU A 35 12.29 -26.35 35.54
C GLU A 35 11.69 -25.04 35.02
N MET A 36 10.44 -24.78 35.39
CA MET A 36 9.76 -23.53 35.10
C MET A 36 10.22 -22.44 36.07
N PRO A 37 10.77 -21.31 35.59
CA PRO A 37 11.25 -20.23 36.44
C PRO A 37 10.12 -19.42 37.10
N TYR A 38 8.90 -19.47 36.54
CA TYR A 38 7.70 -18.77 37.00
C TYR A 38 6.45 -19.49 36.49
N ASP A 39 5.29 -19.16 37.07
CA ASP A 39 3.99 -19.55 36.48
C ASP A 39 3.86 -18.89 35.10
N GLY A 40 3.58 -19.68 34.07
CA GLY A 40 3.61 -19.17 32.72
C GLY A 40 3.28 -20.23 31.67
N PHE A 41 3.76 -20.00 30.47
CA PHE A 41 3.52 -20.84 29.30
C PHE A 41 4.85 -21.36 28.77
N LEU A 42 4.87 -22.63 28.40
CA LEU A 42 6.04 -23.36 27.91
C LEU A 42 5.85 -23.73 26.43
N ALA A 43 6.92 -23.60 25.67
CA ALA A 43 7.13 -24.35 24.44
C ALA A 43 8.41 -25.18 24.58
N LEU A 44 8.37 -26.45 24.19
CA LEU A 44 9.52 -27.37 24.30
C LEU A 44 9.63 -28.25 23.06
N ASP A 45 10.83 -28.23 22.48
CA ASP A 45 11.21 -29.00 21.30
C ASP A 45 12.31 -30.01 21.65
N VAL A 46 12.22 -31.21 21.08
CA VAL A 46 13.30 -32.20 21.03
C VAL A 46 14.03 -32.06 19.70
N ARG A 47 15.36 -32.08 19.75
CA ARG A 47 16.29 -31.82 18.65
C ARG A 47 17.31 -32.95 18.51
N ASN A 48 17.69 -33.23 17.27
CA ASN A 48 18.80 -34.16 16.98
C ASN A 48 20.17 -33.49 17.23
N GLN A 49 21.26 -34.23 17.06
CA GLN A 49 22.62 -33.73 17.25
C GLN A 49 23.01 -32.60 16.28
N ALA A 50 22.40 -32.56 15.09
CA ALA A 50 22.59 -31.48 14.12
C ALA A 50 21.79 -30.21 14.48
N GLY A 51 21.01 -30.22 15.57
CA GLY A 51 20.22 -29.09 16.03
C GLY A 51 18.86 -28.94 15.37
N ALA A 52 18.46 -29.86 14.48
CA ALA A 52 17.14 -29.85 13.85
C ALA A 52 16.07 -30.30 14.85
N THR A 53 14.93 -29.60 14.88
CA THR A 53 13.74 -30.01 15.65
C THR A 53 13.15 -31.28 15.06
N ILE A 54 12.96 -32.29 15.91
CA ILE A 54 12.42 -33.60 15.57
C ILE A 54 10.98 -33.74 16.08
N ARG A 55 10.69 -33.18 17.25
CA ARG A 55 9.36 -33.22 17.87
C ARG A 55 9.11 -31.96 18.67
N ARG A 56 7.93 -31.36 18.53
CA ARG A 56 7.43 -30.35 19.48
C ARG A 56 6.55 -31.05 20.50
N LEU A 57 6.97 -31.10 21.77
CA LEU A 57 6.20 -31.81 22.80
C LEU A 57 5.02 -30.98 23.31
N VAL A 58 5.25 -29.68 23.47
CA VAL A 58 4.24 -28.74 23.96
C VAL A 58 4.44 -27.40 23.25
N VAL A 59 3.33 -26.76 22.92
CA VAL A 59 3.30 -25.44 22.29
C VAL A 59 2.35 -24.58 23.11
N GLU A 60 2.92 -23.56 23.74
CA GLU A 60 2.18 -22.56 24.52
C GLU A 60 1.25 -23.17 25.59
N THR A 61 1.78 -24.14 26.35
CA THR A 61 1.00 -24.81 27.40
C THR A 61 1.29 -24.22 28.77
N ALA A 62 0.24 -23.92 29.54
CA ALA A 62 0.38 -23.40 30.90
C ALA A 62 1.10 -24.40 31.83
N ARG A 63 2.05 -23.90 32.62
CA ARG A 63 2.79 -24.65 33.65
C ARG A 63 3.02 -23.75 34.85
N ALA A 64 2.89 -24.31 36.05
CA ALA A 64 3.27 -23.63 37.28
C ALA A 64 4.80 -23.51 37.38
N LYS A 65 5.30 -22.61 38.22
CA LYS A 65 6.71 -22.55 38.61
C LYS A 65 7.16 -23.88 39.24
N GLY A 66 8.41 -24.27 39.01
CA GLY A 66 9.03 -25.45 39.63
C GLY A 66 9.34 -26.55 38.63
N ARG A 67 9.63 -27.75 39.15
CA ARG A 67 10.07 -28.89 38.34
C ARG A 67 8.89 -29.56 37.65
N HIS A 68 9.08 -29.92 36.38
CA HIS A 68 8.11 -30.61 35.55
C HIS A 68 8.80 -31.63 34.64
N ASP A 69 8.00 -32.51 34.06
CA ASP A 69 8.42 -33.54 33.13
C ASP A 69 7.41 -33.63 31.98
N GLU A 70 7.86 -33.52 30.73
CA GLU A 70 7.04 -33.87 29.56
C GLU A 70 7.32 -35.30 29.11
N SER A 71 6.29 -36.04 28.71
CA SER A 71 6.45 -37.38 28.16
C SER A 71 6.63 -37.35 26.65
N TRP A 72 7.70 -37.96 26.15
CA TRP A 72 7.98 -38.14 24.73
C TRP A 72 7.79 -39.59 24.32
N ASP A 73 6.93 -39.84 23.33
CA ASP A 73 6.63 -41.15 22.75
C ASP A 73 7.74 -41.71 21.84
N LEU A 74 8.90 -41.04 21.79
CA LEU A 74 10.03 -41.35 20.90
C LEU A 74 9.68 -41.26 19.41
N LYS A 75 8.64 -40.48 19.07
CA LYS A 75 8.24 -40.21 17.70
C LYS A 75 8.56 -38.78 17.28
N ASP A 76 8.78 -38.59 15.99
CA ASP A 76 8.88 -37.27 15.37
C ASP A 76 7.49 -36.63 15.17
N ASP A 77 7.44 -35.41 14.64
CA ASP A 77 6.18 -34.71 14.33
C ASP A 77 5.32 -35.44 13.28
N ALA A 78 5.90 -36.35 12.48
CA ALA A 78 5.17 -37.19 11.52
C ALA A 78 4.64 -38.50 12.15
N GLY A 79 4.89 -38.71 13.45
CA GLY A 79 4.45 -39.90 14.18
C GLY A 79 5.33 -41.14 13.95
N GLN A 80 6.49 -40.99 13.30
CA GLN A 80 7.43 -42.08 13.05
C GLN A 80 8.41 -42.21 14.22
N LEU A 81 8.80 -43.45 14.54
CA LEU A 81 9.82 -43.68 15.57
C LEU A 81 11.16 -43.08 15.13
N VAL A 82 11.80 -42.36 16.04
CA VAL A 82 13.11 -41.78 15.77
C VAL A 82 14.22 -42.81 15.97
N PRO A 83 15.35 -42.72 15.25
CA PRO A 83 16.48 -43.62 15.45
C PRO A 83 17.03 -43.55 16.89
N PRO A 84 17.55 -44.66 17.45
CA PRO A 84 18.27 -44.64 18.72
C PRO A 84 19.45 -43.66 18.67
N GLY A 85 19.63 -42.87 19.72
CA GLY A 85 20.68 -41.87 19.75
C GLY A 85 20.55 -40.87 20.89
N ALA A 86 21.49 -39.92 20.91
CA ALA A 86 21.42 -38.81 21.85
C ALA A 86 20.63 -37.66 21.24
N TYR A 87 19.64 -37.18 21.99
CA TYR A 87 18.82 -36.03 21.65
C TYR A 87 19.03 -34.93 22.68
N ARG A 88 18.78 -33.70 22.25
CA ARG A 88 18.74 -32.53 23.13
C ARG A 88 17.33 -31.99 23.12
N TRP A 89 16.91 -31.31 24.18
CA TRP A 89 15.69 -30.52 24.13
C TRP A 89 16.01 -29.05 24.34
N THR A 90 15.12 -28.19 23.85
CA THR A 90 15.18 -26.74 24.01
C THR A 90 13.81 -26.27 24.43
N ALA A 91 13.75 -25.46 25.49
CA ALA A 91 12.51 -24.92 26.01
C ALA A 91 12.57 -23.40 26.09
N VAL A 92 11.43 -22.76 25.77
CA VAL A 92 11.20 -21.34 26.00
C VAL A 92 10.00 -21.21 26.92
N ALA A 93 10.17 -20.46 28.01
CA ALA A 93 9.09 -20.09 28.91
C ALA A 93 8.78 -18.59 28.75
N ARG A 94 7.51 -18.22 28.88
CA ARG A 94 7.05 -16.83 29.03
C ARG A 94 6.03 -16.70 30.16
N PRO A 95 5.98 -15.56 30.88
CA PRO A 95 4.86 -15.28 31.77
C PRO A 95 3.55 -15.06 30.98
N PRO A 96 2.38 -14.99 31.62
CA PRO A 96 1.15 -14.54 30.97
C PRO A 96 1.33 -13.20 30.26
N LEU A 97 0.70 -13.04 29.10
CA LEU A 97 0.69 -11.76 28.39
C LEU A 97 -0.02 -10.70 29.26
N LYS A 98 0.56 -9.50 29.30
CA LYS A 98 -0.02 -8.35 30.01
C LYS A 98 -0.24 -7.22 29.02
N LEU A 99 -1.48 -6.74 28.92
CA LEU A 99 -1.79 -5.51 28.20
C LEU A 99 -1.50 -4.30 29.10
N THR A 100 -0.75 -3.34 28.58
CA THR A 100 -0.51 -2.04 29.24
C THR A 100 -0.88 -0.95 28.24
N TYR A 101 -1.76 -0.03 28.64
CA TYR A 101 -2.04 1.15 27.84
C TYR A 101 -0.82 2.09 27.87
N GLY A 102 -0.20 2.32 26.72
CA GLY A 102 0.94 3.22 26.59
C GLY A 102 0.52 4.65 26.25
N THR A 103 -0.17 4.82 25.13
CA THR A 103 -0.70 6.09 24.64
C THR A 103 -1.74 5.84 23.55
N THR A 104 -2.52 6.85 23.17
CA THR A 104 -3.29 6.87 21.92
C THR A 104 -2.57 7.78 20.94
N VAL A 105 -2.40 7.33 19.69
CA VAL A 105 -1.79 8.13 18.62
C VAL A 105 -2.91 8.81 17.81
N TYR A 106 -2.67 10.05 17.38
CA TYR A 106 -3.48 10.78 16.40
C TYR A 106 -4.96 11.07 16.72
N ASN A 107 -5.39 10.98 17.97
CA ASN A 107 -6.76 11.33 18.33
C ASN A 107 -6.80 12.39 19.44
N ALA A 108 -7.17 13.61 19.06
CA ALA A 108 -7.50 14.67 20.01
C ALA A 108 -8.79 14.31 20.77
N GLY A 109 -8.99 14.92 21.94
CA GLY A 109 -10.17 14.68 22.79
C GLY A 109 -9.81 14.22 24.19
N GLN A 110 -10.80 14.21 25.07
CA GLN A 110 -10.64 13.85 26.48
C GLN A 110 -11.73 12.86 26.92
N PRO A 111 -11.56 11.55 26.72
CA PRO A 111 -10.29 10.88 26.46
C PRO A 111 -9.87 10.86 24.97
N GLY A 112 -8.61 10.51 24.70
CA GLY A 112 -8.07 10.42 23.34
C GLY A 112 -8.60 9.24 22.52
N TRP A 113 -9.36 8.30 23.10
CA TRP A 113 -10.01 7.20 22.38
C TRP A 113 -11.52 7.45 22.25
N PHE A 114 -12.21 6.62 21.46
CA PHE A 114 -13.65 6.72 21.29
C PHE A 114 -14.39 6.75 22.63
N ALA A 115 -15.20 7.80 22.83
CA ALA A 115 -16.12 7.92 23.93
C ALA A 115 -17.45 8.50 23.44
N PRO A 116 -18.60 8.10 24.03
CA PRO A 116 -19.91 8.61 23.63
C PRO A 116 -20.01 10.13 23.75
N ALA A 117 -20.77 10.74 22.84
CA ALA A 117 -21.20 12.14 22.94
C ALA A 117 -22.70 12.20 23.30
N PRO A 118 -23.18 13.22 24.05
CA PRO A 118 -22.38 14.25 24.75
C PRO A 118 -21.84 13.72 26.09
N GLY A 119 -20.68 14.22 26.54
CA GLY A 119 -20.02 13.76 27.77
C GLY A 119 -18.50 13.74 27.66
N LYS A 120 -17.78 13.25 28.69
CA LYS A 120 -16.30 13.28 28.87
C LYS A 120 -15.54 13.48 27.55
N GLY A 121 -15.42 14.75 27.14
CA GLY A 121 -14.76 15.25 25.93
C GLY A 121 -15.18 14.71 24.56
N GLY A 122 -16.17 13.81 24.45
CA GLY A 122 -16.59 13.17 23.19
C GLY A 122 -15.40 12.58 22.42
N GLY A 123 -14.60 11.76 23.09
CA GLY A 123 -13.31 11.26 22.61
C GLY A 123 -13.27 10.73 21.17
N ALA A 124 -12.06 10.59 20.63
CA ALA A 124 -11.81 10.55 19.19
C ALA A 124 -12.46 11.77 18.51
N TRP A 125 -12.01 12.95 18.94
CA TRP A 125 -12.70 14.22 18.73
C TRP A 125 -12.96 14.52 17.26
N MET A 126 -12.01 14.17 16.38
CA MET A 126 -12.17 14.29 14.92
C MET A 126 -11.38 13.18 14.21
N ALA A 127 -11.18 13.32 12.90
CA ALA A 127 -10.49 12.34 12.07
C ALA A 127 -8.99 12.26 12.36
N ASP A 128 -8.45 11.06 12.20
CA ASP A 128 -7.03 10.74 12.31
C ASP A 128 -6.25 10.92 11.00
N HIS A 129 -6.93 10.81 9.84
CA HIS A 129 -6.31 10.89 8.51
C HIS A 129 -6.32 12.27 7.86
N SER A 130 -7.05 13.22 8.44
CA SER A 130 -7.13 14.56 7.85
C SER A 130 -7.49 15.62 8.88
N SER A 131 -6.95 16.83 8.65
CA SER A 131 -7.29 18.01 9.44
C SER A 131 -8.72 18.50 9.12
N PRO A 132 -9.38 19.18 10.07
CA PRO A 132 -10.63 19.89 9.79
C PRO A 132 -10.47 20.83 8.60
N LEU A 133 -11.39 20.77 7.65
CA LEU A 133 -11.29 21.45 6.36
C LEU A 133 -12.54 22.25 5.99
N SER A 134 -13.65 22.06 6.72
CA SER A 134 -14.87 22.85 6.53
C SER A 134 -15.66 22.99 7.82
N ALA A 135 -16.40 24.09 7.95
CA ALA A 135 -17.26 24.35 9.10
C ALA A 135 -18.54 25.11 8.69
N CYS A 136 -19.65 24.86 9.38
CA CYS A 136 -20.88 25.66 9.28
C CYS A 136 -21.64 25.68 10.60
N ALA A 137 -22.46 26.70 10.82
CA ALA A 137 -23.32 26.80 11.99
C ALA A 137 -24.72 26.25 11.70
N VAL A 138 -25.31 25.54 12.66
CA VAL A 138 -26.73 25.15 12.66
C VAL A 138 -27.30 25.46 14.04
N GLY A 139 -28.03 26.58 14.15
CA GLY A 139 -28.42 27.12 15.45
C GLY A 139 -27.20 27.41 16.33
N ASP A 140 -27.15 26.80 17.51
CA ASP A 140 -26.05 26.94 18.48
C ASP A 140 -24.92 25.92 18.29
N LEU A 141 -25.05 25.02 17.31
CA LEU A 141 -24.04 24.01 17.01
C LEU A 141 -23.12 24.48 15.88
N MET A 142 -21.87 24.07 15.98
CA MET A 142 -20.89 24.15 14.90
C MET A 142 -20.64 22.74 14.35
N PHE A 143 -20.89 22.56 13.06
CA PHE A 143 -20.53 21.34 12.34
C PHE A 143 -19.14 21.50 11.74
N LEU A 144 -18.29 20.49 11.93
CA LEU A 144 -16.94 20.42 11.37
C LEU A 144 -16.80 19.19 10.49
N GLY A 145 -16.21 19.36 9.31
CA GLY A 145 -15.94 18.29 8.34
C GLY A 145 -14.45 18.05 8.13
N SER A 146 -14.10 16.78 7.95
CA SER A 146 -12.77 16.27 7.60
C SER A 146 -12.85 15.36 6.36
N GLY A 147 -11.71 15.07 5.75
CA GLY A 147 -11.66 14.41 4.44
C GLY A 147 -11.74 12.88 4.48
N CYS A 148 -11.21 12.27 5.53
CA CYS A 148 -11.11 10.83 5.73
C CYS A 148 -10.87 10.55 7.22
N ALA A 149 -11.49 9.49 7.74
CA ALA A 149 -11.24 8.95 9.07
C ALA A 149 -11.17 7.42 8.98
N GLU A 150 -10.03 6.82 9.36
CA GLU A 150 -9.94 5.38 9.64
C GLU A 150 -10.32 5.11 11.11
N SER A 151 -10.04 6.09 11.97
CA SER A 151 -10.46 6.18 13.35
C SER A 151 -10.99 7.57 13.68
N GLY A 152 -11.77 7.67 14.75
CA GLY A 152 -12.49 8.89 15.09
C GLY A 152 -13.64 9.21 14.14
N HIS A 153 -13.91 10.50 13.93
CA HIS A 153 -15.07 10.98 13.18
C HIS A 153 -14.68 11.98 12.09
N CYS A 154 -15.09 11.72 10.86
CA CYS A 154 -14.89 12.60 9.71
C CYS A 154 -15.88 13.77 9.65
N ALA A 155 -16.96 13.72 10.43
CA ALA A 155 -17.83 14.86 10.65
C ALA A 155 -18.33 14.86 12.10
N ILE A 156 -18.34 16.05 12.72
CA ILE A 156 -18.80 16.23 14.10
C ILE A 156 -19.69 17.46 14.23
N ALA A 157 -20.51 17.48 15.28
CA ALA A 157 -21.14 18.69 15.78
C ALA A 157 -20.59 19.00 17.16
N VAL A 158 -20.25 20.25 17.42
CA VAL A 158 -19.78 20.77 18.71
C VAL A 158 -20.67 21.92 19.17
N ASP A 159 -20.72 22.18 20.46
CA ASP A 159 -21.30 23.42 21.01
C ASP A 159 -20.33 24.61 20.85
N ARG A 160 -20.70 25.78 21.40
CA ARG A 160 -19.92 27.02 21.29
C ARG A 160 -18.58 26.94 22.04
N GLU A 161 -18.47 26.01 22.98
CA GLU A 161 -17.28 25.73 23.77
C GLU A 161 -16.38 24.67 23.11
N GLY A 162 -16.79 24.11 21.96
CA GLY A 162 -16.06 23.08 21.23
C GLY A 162 -16.24 21.67 21.80
N VAL A 163 -17.19 21.47 22.72
CA VAL A 163 -17.52 20.14 23.24
C VAL A 163 -18.37 19.41 22.21
N LYS A 164 -17.90 18.22 21.83
CA LYS A 164 -18.55 17.38 20.85
C LYS A 164 -19.88 16.85 21.36
N GLN A 165 -20.92 17.13 20.57
CA GLN A 165 -22.30 16.71 20.79
C GLN A 165 -22.67 15.50 19.92
N TRP A 166 -22.02 15.36 18.76
CA TRP A 166 -22.27 14.28 17.81
C TRP A 166 -21.07 14.06 16.89
N GLY A 167 -20.98 12.88 16.28
CA GLY A 167 -20.15 12.69 15.09
C GLY A 167 -20.32 11.33 14.43
N VAL A 168 -19.69 11.17 13.28
CA VAL A 168 -19.74 9.96 12.46
C VAL A 168 -18.40 9.65 11.82
N GLY A 169 -18.05 8.37 11.72
CA GLY A 169 -16.83 7.87 11.07
C GLY A 169 -16.81 8.03 9.55
N ASN A 170 -17.98 8.00 8.88
CA ASN A 170 -18.08 8.07 7.42
C ASN A 170 -19.33 8.85 6.95
N VAL A 171 -19.23 9.44 5.77
CA VAL A 171 -20.35 10.08 5.05
C VAL A 171 -20.70 9.23 3.84
N LEU A 172 -21.92 8.71 3.82
CA LEU A 172 -22.42 7.70 2.87
C LEU A 172 -21.77 6.32 3.05
N GLU A 173 -20.50 6.14 2.73
CA GLU A 173 -19.81 4.83 2.77
C GLU A 173 -18.27 4.96 2.82
N GLY A 174 -17.59 3.85 3.14
CA GLY A 174 -16.13 3.73 3.13
C GLY A 174 -15.40 4.77 3.99
N PHE A 175 -14.22 5.17 3.53
CA PHE A 175 -13.35 6.16 4.17
C PHE A 175 -13.66 7.61 3.76
N HIS A 176 -14.85 7.88 3.22
CA HIS A 176 -15.21 9.19 2.71
C HIS A 176 -15.72 10.12 3.82
N GLY A 177 -15.00 11.23 4.04
CA GLY A 177 -15.39 12.26 4.98
C GLY A 177 -16.31 13.34 4.42
N ALA A 178 -16.61 14.35 5.24
CA ALA A 178 -17.32 15.56 4.82
C ALA A 178 -16.33 16.62 4.29
N TYR A 179 -16.02 16.58 2.99
CA TYR A 179 -15.16 17.59 2.35
C TYR A 179 -15.74 19.00 2.41
N ARG A 180 -17.07 19.15 2.39
CA ARG A 180 -17.73 20.43 2.63
C ARG A 180 -18.90 20.22 3.57
N VAL A 181 -19.12 21.17 4.46
CA VAL A 181 -20.34 21.25 5.25
C VAL A 181 -21.05 22.57 4.95
N ALA A 182 -22.35 22.49 4.68
CA ALA A 182 -23.21 23.64 4.45
C ALA A 182 -24.43 23.56 5.36
N SER A 183 -25.10 24.68 5.58
CA SER A 183 -26.27 24.75 6.45
C SER A 183 -27.29 25.73 5.90
N ASP A 184 -28.57 25.35 5.96
CA ASP A 184 -29.73 26.22 5.69
C ASP A 184 -30.29 26.88 6.96
N GLY A 185 -29.60 26.71 8.10
CA GLY A 185 -30.00 27.16 9.42
C GLY A 185 -30.77 26.11 10.23
N ARG A 186 -31.27 25.04 9.60
CA ARG A 186 -31.98 23.92 10.25
C ARG A 186 -31.21 22.61 10.17
N TYR A 187 -30.64 22.33 9.00
CA TYR A 187 -29.92 21.10 8.70
C TYR A 187 -28.46 21.39 8.41
N ALA A 188 -27.58 20.43 8.72
CA ALA A 188 -26.26 20.37 8.13
C ALA A 188 -26.27 19.45 6.90
N TYR A 189 -25.53 19.83 5.87
CA TYR A 189 -25.33 19.06 4.65
C TYR A 189 -23.86 18.68 4.54
N LEU A 190 -23.56 17.39 4.75
CA LEU A 190 -22.25 16.80 4.60
C LEU A 190 -22.06 16.41 3.13
N CYS A 191 -21.14 17.08 2.45
CA CYS A 191 -20.93 16.94 1.02
C CYS A 191 -19.55 16.34 0.73
N ASN A 192 -19.50 15.37 -0.16
CA ASN A 192 -18.26 14.77 -0.65
C ASN A 192 -18.36 14.35 -2.12
N SER A 193 -17.36 13.63 -2.62
CA SER A 193 -17.32 13.15 -4.02
C SER A 193 -18.41 12.11 -4.32
N LEU A 194 -18.96 11.44 -3.31
CA LEU A 194 -20.03 10.44 -3.46
C LEU A 194 -21.43 11.06 -3.42
N GLY A 195 -21.60 12.25 -2.85
CA GLY A 195 -22.89 12.93 -2.82
C GLY A 195 -23.08 13.84 -1.62
N VAL A 196 -24.33 13.91 -1.14
CA VAL A 196 -24.75 14.77 -0.03
C VAL A 196 -25.60 13.98 0.96
N GLN A 197 -25.21 14.03 2.22
CA GLN A 197 -25.99 13.54 3.35
C GLN A 197 -26.44 14.70 4.24
N ARG A 198 -27.73 14.76 4.53
CA ARG A 198 -28.34 15.73 5.45
C ARG A 198 -28.36 15.19 6.86
N VAL A 199 -28.05 16.04 7.84
CA VAL A 199 -28.13 15.78 9.28
C VAL A 199 -29.12 16.74 9.93
N ASP A 200 -30.04 16.21 10.73
CA ASP A 200 -31.03 16.99 11.50
C ASP A 200 -30.69 16.98 13.00
N PRO A 201 -30.07 18.05 13.55
CA PRO A 201 -29.80 18.14 14.97
C PRO A 201 -31.07 18.13 15.83
N GLY A 202 -32.18 18.65 15.31
CA GLY A 202 -33.48 18.68 16.00
C GLY A 202 -34.15 17.31 16.10
N ALA A 203 -33.70 16.34 15.29
CA ALA A 203 -34.15 14.95 15.32
C ALA A 203 -33.01 14.01 15.75
N ALA A 204 -32.30 14.36 16.85
CA ALA A 204 -31.21 13.57 17.41
C ALA A 204 -30.13 13.19 16.39
N PHE A 205 -29.77 14.16 15.52
CA PHE A 205 -28.79 13.99 14.44
C PHE A 205 -29.17 12.91 13.42
N ALA A 206 -30.47 12.70 13.19
CA ALA A 206 -30.95 11.80 12.14
C ALA A 206 -30.31 12.16 10.78
N ARG A 207 -29.85 11.13 10.06
CA ARG A 207 -29.17 11.27 8.78
C ARG A 207 -30.03 10.77 7.64
N SER A 208 -30.00 11.46 6.51
CA SER A 208 -30.70 11.06 5.28
C SER A 208 -29.90 11.45 4.06
N ASP A 209 -29.83 10.56 3.08
CA ASP A 209 -29.14 10.82 1.81
C ASP A 209 -30.01 11.76 0.95
N VAL A 210 -29.41 12.86 0.48
CA VAL A 210 -30.08 13.85 -0.38
C VAL A 210 -29.70 13.64 -1.84
N LEU A 211 -28.43 13.33 -2.07
CA LEU A 211 -27.87 13.07 -3.38
C LEU A 211 -26.85 11.94 -3.25
N ARG A 212 -26.89 10.99 -4.19
CA ARG A 212 -25.84 9.98 -4.35
C ARG A 212 -25.42 9.98 -5.82
N HIS A 213 -24.13 10.15 -6.06
CA HIS A 213 -23.57 10.01 -7.39
C HIS A 213 -23.50 8.52 -7.71
N ALA A 214 -23.86 8.20 -8.96
CA ALA A 214 -23.66 6.87 -9.51
C ALA A 214 -22.45 6.91 -10.44
N TYR A 215 -21.67 5.83 -10.42
CA TYR A 215 -20.67 5.60 -11.45
C TYR A 215 -21.34 5.47 -12.82
N THR A 216 -20.70 6.03 -13.85
CA THR A 216 -21.04 5.74 -15.24
C THR A 216 -19.77 5.49 -16.03
N ALA A 217 -19.81 4.48 -16.90
CA ALA A 217 -18.73 4.16 -17.83
C ALA A 217 -18.55 5.24 -18.92
N ASP A 218 -19.55 6.12 -19.08
CA ASP A 218 -19.52 7.23 -20.04
C ASP A 218 -18.69 8.44 -19.56
N LEU A 219 -18.09 8.35 -18.37
CA LEU A 219 -17.19 9.38 -17.88
C LEU A 219 -15.89 9.38 -18.70
N PRO A 220 -15.37 10.56 -19.08
CA PRO A 220 -14.02 10.65 -19.64
C PRO A 220 -13.00 10.03 -18.68
N PRO A 221 -11.91 9.40 -19.19
CA PRO A 221 -10.82 8.92 -18.36
C PRO A 221 -10.32 10.00 -17.40
N GLY A 222 -10.22 9.66 -16.11
CA GLY A 222 -9.80 10.59 -15.04
C GLY A 222 -10.93 11.45 -14.43
N ALA A 223 -12.16 11.38 -14.94
CA ALA A 223 -13.29 12.16 -14.39
C ALA A 223 -13.88 11.61 -13.08
N TRP A 224 -13.27 10.57 -12.50
CA TRP A 224 -13.65 9.97 -11.22
C TRP A 224 -13.15 10.77 -10.00
N ASP A 225 -12.06 11.55 -10.10
CA ASP A 225 -11.58 12.42 -9.00
C ASP A 225 -12.34 13.76 -8.98
N ARG A 226 -13.67 13.72 -8.83
CA ARG A 226 -14.44 14.96 -8.61
C ARG A 226 -14.19 15.46 -7.20
N ARG A 227 -13.30 16.43 -7.04
CA ARG A 227 -13.19 17.15 -5.77
C ARG A 227 -14.32 18.17 -5.67
N SER A 228 -15.18 18.00 -4.67
CA SER A 228 -16.18 19.00 -4.30
C SER A 228 -15.45 20.32 -3.98
N GLY A 229 -15.65 21.34 -4.81
CA GLY A 229 -14.98 22.63 -4.71
C GLY A 229 -15.54 23.46 -3.56
N GLY A 230 -16.86 23.57 -3.46
CA GLY A 230 -17.57 24.34 -2.45
C GLY A 230 -19.01 23.88 -2.28
N ALA A 231 -19.60 24.17 -1.13
CA ALA A 231 -21.01 23.93 -0.86
C ALA A 231 -21.58 25.12 -0.08
N VAL A 232 -22.76 25.59 -0.45
CA VAL A 232 -23.51 26.61 0.30
C VAL A 232 -24.99 26.32 0.21
N ALA A 233 -25.70 26.43 1.33
CA ALA A 233 -27.16 26.37 1.35
C ALA A 233 -27.71 27.78 1.58
N ARG A 234 -28.73 28.14 0.80
CA ARG A 234 -29.40 29.44 0.90
C ARG A 234 -30.85 29.30 0.48
N GLY A 235 -31.75 29.68 1.38
CA GLY A 235 -33.19 29.47 1.17
C GLY A 235 -33.50 27.98 1.11
N ASP A 236 -34.21 27.57 0.06
CA ASP A 236 -34.62 26.19 -0.21
C ASP A 236 -33.62 25.42 -1.10
N ARG A 237 -32.43 25.95 -1.33
CA ARG A 237 -31.46 25.42 -2.29
C ARG A 237 -30.10 25.14 -1.66
N LEU A 238 -29.52 24.01 -2.05
CA LEU A 238 -28.12 23.66 -1.85
C LEU A 238 -27.37 23.83 -3.18
N TYR A 239 -26.33 24.65 -3.17
CA TYR A 239 -25.45 24.89 -4.30
C TYR A 239 -24.14 24.15 -4.06
N LEU A 240 -23.75 23.32 -5.03
CA LEU A 240 -22.49 22.58 -5.02
C LEU A 240 -21.65 23.03 -6.21
N SER A 241 -20.36 23.25 -5.98
CA SER A 241 -19.39 23.34 -7.08
C SER A 241 -18.53 22.09 -7.10
N PHE A 242 -18.26 21.62 -8.31
CA PHE A 242 -17.32 20.54 -8.56
C PHE A 242 -16.18 21.14 -9.36
N ASN A 243 -14.96 21.01 -8.84
CA ASN A 243 -13.80 21.43 -9.60
C ASN A 243 -13.52 20.34 -10.62
N GLY A 244 -13.35 20.72 -11.88
CA GLY A 244 -12.65 19.85 -12.82
C GLY A 244 -11.27 19.59 -12.25
N VAL A 245 -10.82 18.34 -12.30
CA VAL A 245 -9.42 18.04 -12.01
C VAL A 245 -8.61 18.79 -13.05
N PRO A 246 -7.67 19.67 -12.66
CA PRO A 246 -6.69 20.15 -13.61
C PRO A 246 -6.10 18.93 -14.30
N THR A 247 -6.01 18.92 -15.63
CA THR A 247 -5.32 17.83 -16.31
C THR A 247 -3.93 17.74 -15.69
N PRO A 248 -3.59 16.61 -15.03
CA PRO A 248 -2.29 16.46 -14.42
C PRO A 248 -1.24 16.75 -15.47
N TRP A 249 -0.20 17.50 -15.10
CA TRP A 249 0.87 17.80 -16.05
C TRP A 249 1.54 16.50 -16.53
N ALA A 250 1.59 15.46 -15.69
CA ALA A 250 1.95 14.09 -16.04
C ALA A 250 0.75 13.15 -15.87
N ARG A 251 0.26 12.59 -16.98
CA ARG A 251 -0.83 11.61 -17.01
C ARG A 251 -0.34 10.30 -17.63
N SER A 252 -0.67 9.18 -16.99
CA SER A 252 -0.35 7.86 -17.52
C SER A 252 -1.03 7.64 -18.86
N ALA A 253 -0.30 7.03 -19.80
CA ALA A 253 -0.83 6.67 -21.12
C ALA A 253 -1.93 5.60 -21.08
N PHE A 254 -2.04 4.87 -19.97
CA PHE A 254 -2.88 3.70 -19.81
C PHE A 254 -3.35 3.54 -18.36
N THR A 255 -4.36 2.69 -18.17
CA THR A 255 -4.87 2.18 -16.90
C THR A 255 -4.43 0.74 -16.68
N THR A 256 -4.40 0.27 -15.42
CA THR A 256 -3.97 -1.11 -15.09
C THR A 256 -4.71 -2.18 -15.91
N ASP A 257 -5.99 -1.95 -16.23
CA ASP A 257 -6.82 -2.89 -16.99
C ASP A 257 -6.45 -2.99 -18.47
N GLU A 258 -5.73 -1.99 -19.01
CA GLU A 258 -5.28 -1.97 -20.40
C GLU A 258 -3.99 -2.77 -20.61
N ILE A 259 -3.30 -3.19 -19.53
CA ILE A 259 -2.08 -4.01 -19.63
C ILE A 259 -2.42 -5.44 -20.11
N ASP A 260 -1.72 -5.87 -21.15
CA ASP A 260 -1.71 -7.26 -21.59
C ASP A 260 -0.55 -8.01 -20.91
N GLY A 261 -0.85 -8.59 -19.74
CA GLY A 261 0.14 -9.30 -18.94
C GLY A 261 0.73 -10.54 -19.62
N ALA A 262 -0.04 -11.21 -20.49
CA ALA A 262 0.40 -12.41 -21.18
C ALA A 262 1.39 -12.09 -22.31
N ARG A 263 1.25 -10.92 -22.93
CA ARG A 263 2.15 -10.43 -23.99
C ARG A 263 3.23 -9.47 -23.47
N SER A 264 3.21 -9.14 -22.19
CA SER A 264 4.31 -8.42 -21.53
C SER A 264 5.47 -9.36 -21.27
N PHE A 265 6.68 -8.81 -21.17
CA PHE A 265 7.89 -9.58 -20.89
C PHE A 265 8.73 -8.91 -19.78
N PRO A 266 9.02 -9.61 -18.68
CA PRO A 266 8.58 -10.97 -18.36
C PRO A 266 7.04 -11.07 -18.26
N PRO A 267 6.46 -12.26 -18.54
CA PRO A 267 5.02 -12.45 -18.48
C PRO A 267 4.51 -12.22 -17.06
N LEU A 268 3.33 -11.62 -16.96
CA LEU A 268 2.67 -11.34 -15.69
C LEU A 268 1.57 -12.38 -15.47
N PRO A 269 1.46 -12.97 -14.26
CA PRO A 269 0.43 -13.95 -13.97
C PRO A 269 -0.97 -13.37 -14.26
N GLU A 270 -1.85 -14.25 -14.74
CA GLU A 270 -3.25 -13.92 -14.89
C GLU A 270 -3.87 -13.63 -13.52
N HIS A 271 -4.69 -12.58 -13.50
CA HIS A 271 -5.38 -12.15 -12.29
C HIS A 271 -6.57 -13.09 -12.05
N ASP A 272 -6.51 -13.91 -10.99
CA ASP A 272 -7.57 -14.89 -10.67
C ASP A 272 -8.87 -14.26 -10.10
N GLY A 273 -8.92 -12.93 -10.02
CA GLY A 273 -10.10 -12.17 -9.63
C GLY A 273 -10.25 -11.98 -8.12
N LYS A 274 -9.36 -12.53 -7.29
CA LYS A 274 -9.40 -12.36 -5.83
C LYS A 274 -8.42 -11.28 -5.40
N LEU A 275 -8.86 -10.04 -5.46
CA LEU A 275 -8.22 -8.95 -4.73
C LEU A 275 -8.39 -9.24 -3.22
N GLU A 276 -7.39 -9.83 -2.58
CA GLU A 276 -7.23 -9.61 -1.14
C GLU A 276 -6.89 -8.13 -0.97
N GLU A 277 -7.69 -7.41 -0.19
CA GLU A 277 -7.67 -5.94 -0.02
C GLU A 277 -6.29 -5.34 0.35
N ASP A 278 -5.31 -6.18 0.74
CA ASP A 278 -4.00 -5.76 1.24
C ASP A 278 -2.81 -6.06 0.29
N ASN A 279 -3.01 -6.74 -0.84
CA ASN A 279 -1.91 -7.06 -1.77
C ASN A 279 -2.13 -6.41 -3.14
N PHE A 280 -1.32 -5.39 -3.45
CA PHE A 280 -1.05 -5.04 -4.85
C PHE A 280 -0.51 -6.30 -5.54
N GLY A 281 -1.35 -6.98 -6.32
CA GLY A 281 -0.92 -8.11 -7.14
C GLY A 281 0.16 -7.68 -8.13
N GLU A 282 0.85 -8.64 -8.75
CA GLU A 282 2.00 -8.37 -9.64
C GLU A 282 1.67 -7.37 -10.77
N ARG A 283 0.44 -7.38 -11.30
CA ARG A 283 -0.05 -6.37 -12.26
C ARG A 283 -0.16 -4.97 -11.69
N GLY A 284 -0.64 -4.84 -10.44
CA GLY A 284 -0.69 -3.55 -9.73
C GLY A 284 0.72 -3.03 -9.44
N ALA A 285 1.66 -3.93 -9.20
CA ALA A 285 3.07 -3.61 -9.10
C ALA A 285 3.63 -3.07 -10.43
N VAL A 286 3.43 -3.78 -11.54
CA VAL A 286 3.85 -3.29 -12.87
C VAL A 286 3.21 -1.95 -13.22
N ALA A 287 1.91 -1.81 -12.98
CA ALA A 287 1.23 -0.53 -13.18
C ALA A 287 1.88 0.57 -12.33
N ALA A 288 2.27 0.31 -11.09
CA ALA A 288 2.97 1.29 -10.25
C ALA A 288 4.38 1.64 -10.78
N THR A 289 5.08 0.70 -11.43
CA THR A 289 6.37 0.98 -12.09
C THR A 289 6.19 1.93 -13.28
N PHE A 290 5.10 1.79 -14.05
CA PHE A 290 4.94 2.48 -15.34
C PHE A 290 3.92 3.63 -15.35
N SER A 291 3.11 3.80 -14.30
CA SER A 291 2.03 4.79 -14.23
C SER A 291 2.44 6.01 -13.39
N ALA A 292 2.11 7.20 -13.87
CA ALA A 292 2.24 8.45 -13.13
C ALA A 292 1.21 8.60 -11.99
N MET A 293 0.22 7.69 -11.90
CA MET A 293 -0.69 7.70 -10.75
C MET A 293 0.02 7.18 -9.51
N GLY A 294 0.20 8.06 -8.53
CA GLY A 294 0.54 7.73 -7.15
C GLY A 294 -0.60 6.99 -6.45
N GLY A 295 -0.93 5.78 -6.93
CA GLY A 295 -1.65 4.82 -6.13
C GLY A 295 -0.91 4.60 -4.81
N PRO A 296 -1.58 4.13 -3.74
CA PRO A 296 -0.94 3.89 -2.47
C PRO A 296 0.08 2.77 -2.62
N VAL A 297 1.26 3.07 -3.14
CA VAL A 297 2.40 2.19 -3.07
C VAL A 297 2.70 2.06 -1.59
N SER A 298 2.24 0.97 -1.01
CA SER A 298 2.78 0.45 0.25
C SER A 298 4.31 0.53 0.18
N SER A 299 4.98 0.58 1.32
CA SER A 299 6.45 0.72 1.43
C SER A 299 7.30 -0.35 0.73
N LYS A 300 6.74 -1.16 -0.17
CA LYS A 300 7.42 -2.07 -1.08
C LYS A 300 7.94 -1.27 -2.28
N LEU A 301 9.27 -1.26 -2.45
CA LEU A 301 9.88 -0.94 -3.73
C LEU A 301 9.31 -1.90 -4.78
N VAL A 302 8.76 -1.35 -5.85
CA VAL A 302 8.22 -2.13 -6.95
C VAL A 302 9.11 -1.93 -8.17
N TRP A 303 9.55 -3.02 -8.79
CA TRP A 303 10.32 -2.98 -10.04
C TRP A 303 9.69 -3.93 -11.06
N PHE A 304 9.86 -3.60 -12.34
CA PHE A 304 9.43 -4.50 -13.41
C PHE A 304 10.58 -5.43 -13.82
N GLY A 305 10.41 -6.70 -13.44
CA GLY A 305 11.10 -7.86 -13.99
C GLY A 305 12.62 -7.97 -13.76
N ASP A 306 13.13 -9.16 -14.01
CA ASP A 306 14.51 -9.41 -14.43
C ASP A 306 14.44 -9.93 -15.87
N ALA A 307 14.94 -9.15 -16.83
CA ALA A 307 15.00 -9.59 -18.21
C ALA A 307 15.82 -10.88 -18.32
N SER A 308 15.55 -11.69 -19.34
CA SER A 308 16.43 -12.84 -19.60
C SER A 308 17.86 -12.36 -19.87
N GLY A 309 18.85 -13.10 -19.40
CA GLY A 309 20.25 -12.89 -19.78
C GLY A 309 20.62 -13.51 -21.13
N SER A 310 19.68 -14.23 -21.77
CA SER A 310 19.90 -14.97 -23.00
C SER A 310 18.64 -15.02 -23.89
N GLY A 311 18.79 -15.44 -25.14
CA GLY A 311 17.69 -15.50 -26.10
C GLY A 311 17.39 -14.16 -26.78
N PRO A 312 16.35 -14.10 -27.64
CA PRO A 312 16.09 -12.96 -28.51
C PRO A 312 15.66 -11.69 -27.74
N LEU A 313 15.11 -11.84 -26.54
CA LEU A 313 14.72 -10.73 -25.66
C LEU A 313 15.73 -10.48 -24.52
N ALA A 314 16.98 -10.91 -24.70
CA ALA A 314 18.03 -10.69 -23.70
C ALA A 314 18.19 -9.20 -23.36
N ASP A 315 18.27 -8.88 -22.06
CA ASP A 315 18.31 -7.51 -21.52
C ASP A 315 17.17 -6.61 -21.99
N THR A 316 16.00 -7.17 -22.32
CA THR A 316 14.83 -6.37 -22.70
C THR A 316 13.63 -6.64 -21.80
N LEU A 317 12.89 -5.57 -21.54
CA LEU A 317 11.60 -5.58 -20.84
C LEU A 317 10.54 -5.03 -21.82
N THR A 318 9.39 -5.69 -21.92
CA THR A 318 8.30 -5.27 -22.81
C THR A 318 7.01 -5.09 -22.01
N LEU A 319 6.45 -3.89 -22.04
CA LEU A 319 5.11 -3.60 -21.54
C LEU A 319 4.13 -3.63 -22.72
N ALA A 320 3.21 -4.58 -22.72
CA ALA A 320 2.20 -4.74 -23.77
C ALA A 320 0.81 -4.28 -23.32
N PHE A 321 -0.03 -3.89 -24.28
CA PHE A 321 -1.39 -3.40 -24.06
C PHE A 321 -2.41 -4.21 -24.85
N LYS A 322 -3.61 -4.36 -24.29
CA LYS A 322 -4.75 -5.05 -24.91
C LYS A 322 -5.30 -4.27 -26.13
N ALA A 323 -5.10 -2.96 -26.14
CA ALA A 323 -5.50 -2.05 -27.21
C ALA A 323 -4.47 -0.93 -27.38
N PRO A 324 -4.37 -0.28 -28.56
CA PRO A 324 -3.38 0.76 -28.78
C PRO A 324 -3.57 1.97 -27.88
N VAL A 325 -2.55 2.30 -27.07
CA VAL A 325 -2.54 3.47 -26.16
C VAL A 325 -1.68 4.60 -26.72
N ALA A 326 -2.05 5.85 -26.41
CA ALA A 326 -1.29 7.01 -26.88
C ALA A 326 -0.05 7.21 -26.01
N VAL A 327 1.14 7.08 -26.59
CA VAL A 327 2.41 7.32 -25.88
C VAL A 327 3.05 8.59 -26.41
N GLY A 328 3.17 9.59 -25.54
CA GLY A 328 3.83 10.86 -25.84
C GLY A 328 5.26 10.92 -25.33
N SER A 329 5.55 10.37 -24.16
CA SER A 329 6.91 10.29 -23.59
C SER A 329 7.00 9.22 -22.52
N VAL A 330 8.23 8.87 -22.14
CA VAL A 330 8.53 7.97 -21.04
C VAL A 330 9.57 8.62 -20.13
N LEU A 331 9.23 8.81 -18.85
CA LEU A 331 10.19 9.26 -17.84
C LEU A 331 10.98 8.05 -17.34
N LEU A 332 12.30 8.12 -17.40
CA LEU A 332 13.19 7.00 -17.16
C LEU A 332 14.08 7.21 -15.93
N PRO A 333 14.50 6.13 -15.26
CA PRO A 333 15.53 6.17 -14.24
C PRO A 333 16.91 6.30 -14.89
N GLU A 334 17.92 6.56 -14.07
CA GLU A 334 19.32 6.55 -14.49
C GLU A 334 19.70 5.17 -15.07
N GLY A 335 20.46 5.16 -16.16
CA GLY A 335 20.99 3.95 -16.79
C GLY A 335 20.11 3.28 -17.85
N VAL A 336 18.88 3.76 -18.08
CA VAL A 336 18.04 3.30 -19.21
C VAL A 336 18.21 4.24 -20.40
N GLU A 337 18.97 3.80 -21.41
CA GLU A 337 19.34 4.64 -22.57
C GLU A 337 18.57 4.31 -23.86
N GLU A 338 17.86 3.19 -23.88
CA GLU A 338 17.13 2.75 -25.08
C GLU A 338 15.70 2.35 -24.74
N VAL A 339 14.77 3.08 -25.37
CA VAL A 339 13.33 2.83 -25.31
C VAL A 339 12.80 2.80 -26.73
N TYR A 340 11.93 1.83 -26.98
CA TYR A 340 11.32 1.59 -28.27
C TYR A 340 9.80 1.54 -28.11
N VAL A 341 9.08 2.13 -29.06
CA VAL A 341 7.62 2.01 -29.15
C VAL A 341 7.26 1.24 -30.41
N LEU A 342 6.34 0.28 -30.30
CA LEU A 342 5.90 -0.46 -31.48
C LEU A 342 5.16 0.50 -32.42
N ARG A 343 5.45 0.45 -33.72
CA ARG A 343 4.81 1.34 -34.69
C ARG A 343 3.29 1.10 -34.76
N GLU A 344 2.55 2.16 -35.01
CA GLU A 344 1.09 2.10 -35.11
C GLU A 344 0.65 1.14 -36.24
N GLY A 345 -0.33 0.27 -35.93
CA GLY A 345 -0.86 -0.73 -36.85
C GLY A 345 -0.03 -2.00 -37.00
N VAL A 346 1.10 -2.12 -36.30
CA VAL A 346 1.92 -3.33 -36.29
C VAL A 346 1.45 -4.26 -35.17
N GLU A 347 1.31 -5.56 -35.47
CA GLU A 347 1.03 -6.58 -34.46
C GLU A 347 2.28 -6.91 -33.63
N LEU A 348 2.10 -7.17 -32.34
CA LEU A 348 3.18 -7.59 -31.45
C LEU A 348 3.46 -9.09 -31.65
N THR A 349 4.41 -9.46 -32.51
CA THR A 349 4.69 -10.87 -32.84
C THR A 349 5.64 -11.55 -31.85
N ASP A 350 6.48 -10.77 -31.17
CA ASP A 350 7.46 -11.25 -30.18
C ASP A 350 6.80 -11.65 -28.83
N THR A 351 5.89 -12.61 -28.82
CA THR A 351 5.39 -13.20 -27.57
C THR A 351 6.22 -14.42 -27.20
N VAL A 352 6.77 -14.46 -25.99
CA VAL A 352 7.45 -15.65 -25.48
C VAL A 352 6.39 -16.72 -25.24
N ALA A 353 6.31 -17.69 -26.15
CA ALA A 353 5.49 -18.87 -25.92
C ALA A 353 5.99 -19.56 -24.63
N GLU A 354 5.07 -19.96 -23.76
CA GLU A 354 5.35 -20.88 -22.65
C GLU A 354 5.85 -22.21 -23.21
N SER A 355 7.15 -22.33 -23.50
CA SER A 355 7.77 -23.64 -23.73
C SER A 355 8.48 -24.04 -22.44
N ALA A 356 7.74 -24.71 -21.56
CA ALA A 356 8.27 -25.22 -20.30
C ALA A 356 9.31 -26.34 -20.49
N ASP A 357 9.48 -26.94 -21.68
CA ASP A 357 10.21 -28.22 -21.78
C ASP A 357 11.05 -28.47 -23.06
N ASP A 358 11.33 -27.49 -23.92
CA ASP A 358 12.10 -27.77 -25.15
C ASP A 358 13.35 -26.90 -25.31
N GLU A 359 14.52 -27.54 -25.13
CA GLU A 359 15.81 -27.08 -25.66
C GLU A 359 15.76 -27.07 -27.20
N GLY A 360 15.04 -26.11 -27.80
CA GLY A 360 15.04 -26.01 -29.27
C GLY A 360 13.94 -25.17 -29.93
N ALA A 361 12.99 -24.58 -29.21
CA ALA A 361 12.00 -23.70 -29.82
C ALA A 361 12.53 -22.27 -29.92
N GLY A 362 13.39 -22.01 -30.91
CA GLY A 362 13.78 -20.65 -31.27
C GLY A 362 12.58 -19.89 -31.79
N ALA A 363 11.97 -19.04 -30.95
CA ALA A 363 11.18 -17.92 -31.44
C ALA A 363 12.12 -17.05 -32.28
N ASN A 364 12.06 -17.21 -33.60
CA ASN A 364 12.60 -16.22 -34.53
C ASN A 364 11.70 -14.99 -34.42
N ASP A 365 12.12 -14.02 -33.61
CA ASP A 365 11.89 -12.61 -33.93
C ASP A 365 13.09 -11.84 -33.38
N ALA A 366 14.10 -11.71 -34.22
CA ALA A 366 15.14 -10.71 -34.02
C ALA A 366 14.43 -9.36 -34.00
N PHE A 367 14.62 -8.58 -32.94
CA PHE A 367 14.15 -7.21 -32.84
C PHE A 367 14.29 -6.49 -34.20
N ASP A 368 13.15 -6.22 -34.84
CA ASP A 368 13.13 -5.61 -36.16
C ASP A 368 12.97 -4.08 -36.02
N GLU A 369 14.04 -3.35 -36.28
CA GLU A 369 14.03 -1.88 -36.29
C GLU A 369 13.01 -1.28 -37.29
N ALA A 370 12.52 -2.06 -38.26
CA ALA A 370 11.45 -1.62 -39.14
C ALA A 370 10.08 -1.59 -38.43
N THR A 371 9.84 -2.47 -37.46
CA THR A 371 8.56 -2.55 -36.71
C THR A 371 8.55 -1.68 -35.46
N TRP A 372 9.71 -1.36 -34.92
CA TRP A 372 9.88 -0.52 -33.73
C TRP A 372 10.38 0.88 -34.07
N GLU A 373 9.95 1.88 -33.31
CA GLU A 373 10.50 3.22 -33.35
C GLU A 373 11.35 3.47 -32.11
N ARG A 374 12.64 3.73 -32.30
CA ARG A 374 13.52 4.16 -31.21
C ARG A 374 13.14 5.57 -30.76
N CYS A 375 12.90 5.72 -29.46
CA CYS A 375 12.66 7.02 -28.85
C CYS A 375 13.97 7.82 -28.74
N GLU A 376 13.87 9.12 -28.94
CA GLU A 376 14.96 10.05 -28.61
C GLU A 376 15.03 10.17 -27.09
N VAL A 377 16.16 9.78 -26.50
CA VAL A 377 16.42 9.87 -25.05
C VAL A 377 17.19 11.14 -24.77
N ARG A 378 16.65 11.98 -23.89
CA ARG A 378 17.29 13.21 -23.41
C ARG A 378 17.49 13.13 -21.91
N THR A 379 18.72 13.40 -21.47
CA THR A 379 19.08 13.45 -20.04
C THR A 379 19.25 14.91 -19.63
N PRO A 380 18.21 15.59 -19.12
CA PRO A 380 18.39 16.89 -18.47
C PRO A 380 19.37 16.75 -17.30
N ALA A 381 20.00 17.85 -16.85
CA ALA A 381 20.93 17.81 -15.72
C ALA A 381 20.24 17.20 -14.47
N GLY A 382 20.52 15.93 -14.18
CA GLY A 382 19.88 15.15 -13.12
C GLY A 382 19.81 13.65 -13.43
N PRO A 383 19.31 12.84 -12.48
CA PRO A 383 19.33 11.37 -12.55
C PRO A 383 18.18 10.75 -13.38
N ALA A 384 17.40 11.56 -14.09
CA ALA A 384 16.24 11.08 -14.85
C ALA A 384 16.36 11.49 -16.32
N ALA A 385 15.98 10.59 -17.21
CA ALA A 385 15.94 10.85 -18.64
C ALA A 385 14.48 10.87 -19.15
N ILE A 386 14.26 11.52 -20.27
CA ILE A 386 12.97 11.53 -20.98
C ILE A 386 13.21 10.90 -22.35
N ALA A 387 12.52 9.78 -22.61
CA ALA A 387 12.40 9.21 -23.93
C ALA A 387 11.13 9.72 -24.61
N ALA A 388 11.21 10.13 -25.87
CA ALA A 388 10.02 10.46 -26.65
C ALA A 388 10.12 9.89 -28.07
N PRO A 389 9.03 9.35 -28.63
CA PRO A 389 8.97 9.03 -30.05
C PRO A 389 9.13 10.30 -30.90
N GLN A 390 9.51 10.13 -32.16
CA GLN A 390 9.69 11.25 -33.09
C GLN A 390 8.38 11.96 -33.38
N ARG A 391 7.26 11.23 -33.28
CA ARG A 391 5.88 11.71 -33.45
C ARG A 391 4.95 11.07 -32.44
N SER A 392 3.77 11.66 -32.24
CA SER A 392 2.70 11.03 -31.44
C SER A 392 2.25 9.74 -32.11
N LEU A 393 2.22 8.64 -31.36
CA LEU A 393 1.85 7.30 -31.84
C LEU A 393 0.86 6.65 -30.87
N ARG A 394 -0.03 5.84 -31.42
CA ARG A 394 -0.76 4.82 -30.65
C ARG A 394 -0.07 3.49 -30.81
N THR A 395 0.26 2.83 -29.71
CA THR A 395 1.09 1.64 -29.71
C THR A 395 0.50 0.52 -28.86
N LEU A 396 0.77 -0.72 -29.26
CA LEU A 396 0.44 -1.92 -28.47
C LEU A 396 1.56 -2.32 -27.50
N ALA A 397 2.76 -1.74 -27.61
CA ALA A 397 3.85 -2.08 -26.71
C ALA A 397 4.93 -1.00 -26.59
N VAL A 398 5.53 -0.93 -25.41
CA VAL A 398 6.76 -0.17 -25.12
C VAL A 398 7.83 -1.17 -24.67
N ARG A 399 9.03 -1.07 -25.24
CA ARG A 399 10.17 -1.93 -24.93
C ARG A 399 11.33 -1.11 -24.40
N PHE A 400 12.03 -1.67 -23.43
CA PHE A 400 13.16 -1.05 -22.74
C PHE A 400 14.36 -1.98 -22.83
N LYS A 401 15.55 -1.44 -23.14
CA LYS A 401 16.80 -2.18 -23.02
C LYS A 401 17.33 -2.02 -21.60
N ALA A 402 16.91 -2.91 -20.72
CA ALA A 402 17.32 -2.94 -19.32
C ALA A 402 17.11 -4.34 -18.75
N GLN A 403 17.93 -4.72 -17.78
CA GLN A 403 17.72 -5.93 -17.00
C GLN A 403 16.58 -5.77 -16.00
N ARG A 404 16.46 -4.59 -15.39
CA ARG A 404 15.45 -4.27 -14.38
C ARG A 404 15.16 -2.78 -14.40
N ILE A 405 13.91 -2.40 -14.21
CA ILE A 405 13.50 -0.99 -14.15
C ILE A 405 12.78 -0.69 -12.83
N PRO A 406 13.31 0.23 -11.99
CA PRO A 406 12.65 0.62 -10.75
C PRO A 406 11.40 1.49 -10.98
N TYR A 407 11.40 2.31 -12.04
CA TYR A 407 10.24 3.07 -12.51
C TYR A 407 10.45 3.45 -13.98
N ALA A 408 9.39 3.58 -14.77
CA ALA A 408 9.43 4.20 -16.10
C ALA A 408 8.05 4.77 -16.46
N LEU A 409 7.77 6.03 -16.12
CA LEU A 409 6.41 6.57 -16.28
C LEU A 409 6.08 6.74 -17.77
N VAL A 410 5.16 5.94 -18.31
CA VAL A 410 4.68 6.05 -19.68
C VAL A 410 3.54 7.06 -19.71
N LEU A 411 3.77 8.18 -20.38
CA LEU A 411 2.89 9.34 -20.38
C LEU A 411 2.26 9.53 -21.76
N ASP A 412 1.03 10.01 -21.80
CA ASP A 412 0.33 10.29 -23.06
C ASP A 412 0.70 11.64 -23.69
N HIS A 413 1.30 12.53 -22.93
CA HIS A 413 1.79 13.82 -23.39
C HIS A 413 3.26 13.75 -23.82
N ARG A 414 3.60 14.49 -24.88
CA ARG A 414 4.98 14.61 -25.34
C ARG A 414 5.68 15.74 -24.58
N PHE A 415 6.65 15.39 -23.74
CA PHE A 415 7.49 16.33 -22.98
C PHE A 415 8.79 16.68 -23.68
N ALA A 416 9.00 16.20 -24.92
CA ALA A 416 10.15 16.63 -25.74
C ALA A 416 10.20 18.16 -25.94
N ASP A 417 9.06 18.85 -25.74
CA ASP A 417 8.90 20.30 -25.81
C ASP A 417 8.76 20.98 -24.43
N ALA A 418 8.91 20.23 -23.33
CA ALA A 418 9.05 20.80 -21.98
C ALA A 418 10.46 21.40 -21.84
N ALA A 419 10.63 22.50 -22.57
CA ALA A 419 11.66 23.52 -22.62
C ALA A 419 13.08 23.11 -22.15
N PRO A 420 14.11 23.30 -23.00
CA PRO A 420 15.50 23.47 -22.54
C PRO A 420 15.66 24.56 -21.46
N THR A 421 14.65 25.43 -21.31
CA THR A 421 14.56 26.49 -20.30
C THR A 421 13.74 26.10 -19.08
N ALA A 422 13.22 24.87 -18.98
CA ALA A 422 12.54 24.39 -17.78
C ALA A 422 13.57 24.25 -16.65
N SER A 423 13.50 25.14 -15.68
CA SER A 423 14.28 25.04 -14.45
C SER A 423 13.43 24.39 -13.36
N ARG A 424 14.01 23.44 -12.62
CA ARG A 424 13.40 22.99 -11.36
C ARG A 424 13.29 24.19 -10.42
N ALA A 425 12.08 24.54 -10.02
CA ALA A 425 11.84 25.57 -9.01
C ALA A 425 11.43 24.88 -7.71
N CYS A 426 12.37 24.78 -6.77
CA CYS A 426 12.01 24.41 -5.40
C CYS A 426 11.29 25.59 -4.75
N SER A 427 10.13 25.36 -4.17
CA SER A 427 9.44 26.40 -3.40
C SER A 427 10.23 26.77 -2.14
N HIS A 428 11.06 25.85 -1.63
CA HIS A 428 11.94 26.01 -0.47
C HIS A 428 13.20 25.17 -0.65
N GLY A 429 14.34 25.63 -0.14
CA GLY A 429 15.63 24.95 -0.26
C GLY A 429 16.34 25.20 -1.59
N GLU A 430 17.52 24.62 -1.74
CA GLU A 430 18.35 24.72 -2.94
C GLU A 430 18.53 23.32 -3.55
N ILE A 431 18.62 23.28 -4.88
CA ILE A 431 19.02 22.06 -5.59
C ILE A 431 20.53 22.13 -5.73
N GLU A 432 21.19 21.14 -5.13
CA GLU A 432 22.64 20.99 -5.20
C GLU A 432 23.07 20.59 -6.61
N LYS A 433 24.37 20.72 -6.90
CA LYS A 433 24.93 20.41 -8.23
C LYS A 433 24.75 18.96 -8.66
N ASP A 434 24.59 18.04 -7.71
CA ASP A 434 24.33 16.62 -7.95
C ASP A 434 22.83 16.30 -8.10
N GLY A 435 21.96 17.32 -8.05
CA GLY A 435 20.51 17.17 -8.13
C GLY A 435 19.84 16.81 -6.82
N SER A 436 20.59 16.68 -5.72
CA SER A 436 20.02 16.53 -4.37
C SER A 436 19.36 17.83 -3.92
N TRP A 437 18.44 17.74 -2.95
CA TRP A 437 17.71 18.88 -2.41
C TRP A 437 18.15 19.12 -0.97
N SER A 438 18.59 20.35 -0.68
CA SER A 438 18.99 20.76 0.66
C SER A 438 18.06 21.87 1.17
N VAL A 439 17.70 21.78 2.45
CA VAL A 439 16.93 22.83 3.11
C VAL A 439 17.53 23.11 4.47
N THR A 440 17.96 24.35 4.68
CA THR A 440 18.42 24.82 5.99
C THR A 440 17.34 25.70 6.57
N ARG A 441 16.90 25.40 7.79
CA ARG A 441 15.88 26.17 8.51
C ARG A 441 16.45 26.63 9.84
N GLU A 442 16.36 27.93 10.08
CA GLU A 442 16.60 28.49 11.40
C GLU A 442 15.49 28.05 12.36
N PRO A 443 15.78 27.87 13.66
CA PRO A 443 14.82 27.42 14.67
C PRO A 443 13.51 28.24 14.72
N ASP A 444 13.58 29.52 14.34
CA ASP A 444 12.47 30.47 14.36
C ASP A 444 11.88 30.78 12.98
N SER A 445 12.23 30.01 11.95
CA SER A 445 11.68 30.20 10.61
C SER A 445 10.17 29.94 10.59
N ALA A 446 9.43 30.79 9.87
CA ALA A 446 7.98 30.65 9.68
C ALA A 446 7.63 29.20 9.26
N PRO A 447 6.48 28.64 9.71
CA PRO A 447 6.04 27.30 9.29
C PRO A 447 6.13 27.15 7.77
N ILE A 448 6.45 25.95 7.29
CA ILE A 448 6.36 25.63 5.85
C ILE A 448 4.96 26.06 5.42
N ASP A 449 4.91 27.01 4.49
CA ASP A 449 3.66 27.65 4.09
C ASP A 449 2.61 26.58 3.74
N ARG A 450 1.36 26.83 4.13
CA ARG A 450 0.25 25.91 3.91
C ARG A 450 0.01 25.84 2.41
N VAL A 451 0.60 24.84 1.75
CA VAL A 451 0.25 24.30 0.43
C VAL A 451 -0.29 25.40 -0.49
N ASN A 452 0.58 26.05 -1.26
CA ASN A 452 0.11 26.77 -2.43
C ASN A 452 -0.64 25.73 -3.31
N PRO A 453 -1.95 25.84 -3.54
CA PRO A 453 -2.67 24.85 -4.33
C PRO A 453 -2.12 24.77 -5.77
N ALA A 454 -1.41 25.80 -6.25
CA ALA A 454 -0.68 25.75 -7.51
C ALA A 454 0.59 24.89 -7.47
N SER A 455 1.18 24.61 -6.31
CA SER A 455 2.37 23.75 -6.16
C SER A 455 2.05 22.27 -5.93
N LEU A 456 0.77 21.89 -5.84
CA LEU A 456 0.32 20.49 -5.99
C LEU A 456 0.26 20.08 -7.49
N VAL A 457 0.61 20.99 -8.39
CA VAL A 457 0.71 20.78 -9.85
C VAL A 457 2.18 20.67 -10.27
N LEU A 458 3.03 20.10 -9.42
CA LEU A 458 4.41 19.74 -9.75
C LEU A 458 4.58 18.25 -9.97
#